data_AF-A0A447TCH2-F1
#
_entry.id   AF-A0A447TCH2-F1
#
_cell.length_a   1.000
_cell.length_b   1.000
_cell.length_c   1.000
_cell.angle_alpha   90.00
_cell.angle_beta   90.00
_cell.angle_gamma   90.00
#
_symmetry.space_group_name_H-M   'P 1'
#
loop_
_entity.id
_entity.type
_entity.pdbx_description
1 polymer ?
#
loop_
_entity_poly.entity_id
_entity_poly.type
_entity_poly.pdbx_seq_one_letter_code
_entity_poly.pdbx_strand_id
1 'polypeptide(L)'
;MRIHVAGQLPPGTTAKDLILLIINRIGAHGARGYAVEFCGEAIEALTIEARMTLCNMAVEAGARGALIAPDALTLEYVTRHCPDLAGATLDAAKADWRALRSDDGAPFDLELEFQAGDVEPYVTWGTSPEQSIPISGRVPVLASVQEGTERLTMARALRYTGLAEGAQLEGLPVQRVFIGSCTNARIEDLRAVAQVVRGGASRLRCAP
;
A
#
# COMPACT_ATOMS: atom_id res chain seq x y z
N MET A 1 13.87 0.38 -10.80
CA MET A 1 13.21 1.56 -10.21
C MET A 1 13.39 1.53 -8.71
N ARG A 2 13.62 2.69 -8.09
CA ARG A 2 13.60 2.88 -6.64
C ARG A 2 12.46 3.83 -6.25
N ILE A 3 11.74 3.49 -5.20
CA ILE A 3 10.73 4.33 -4.56
C ILE A 3 11.23 4.60 -3.13
N HIS A 4 11.68 5.83 -2.91
CA HIS A 4 12.14 6.30 -1.60
C HIS A 4 11.00 7.03 -0.88
N VAL A 5 10.68 6.61 0.34
CA VAL A 5 9.60 7.20 1.15
C VAL A 5 10.18 7.76 2.45
N ALA A 6 10.23 9.09 2.55
CA ALA A 6 10.76 9.81 3.70
C ALA A 6 9.69 10.04 4.78
N GLY A 7 10.13 10.22 6.03
CA GLY A 7 9.27 10.52 7.17
C GLY A 7 8.52 9.29 7.70
N GLN A 8 7.43 9.54 8.43
CA GLN A 8 6.63 8.50 9.08
C GLN A 8 5.16 8.60 8.69
N LEU A 9 4.50 7.45 8.65
CA LEU A 9 3.06 7.37 8.38
C LEU A 9 2.25 8.05 9.51
N PRO A 10 1.31 8.95 9.19
CA PRO A 10 0.46 9.57 10.20
C PRO A 10 -0.39 8.55 10.98
N PRO A 11 -0.77 8.85 12.23
CA PRO A 11 -1.66 8.00 13.00
C PRO A 11 -2.97 7.71 12.25
N GLY A 12 -3.38 6.44 12.24
CA GLY A 12 -4.59 6.01 11.53
C GLY A 12 -4.39 5.66 10.06
N THR A 13 -3.16 5.75 9.55
CA THR A 13 -2.79 5.27 8.20
C THR A 13 -1.99 3.98 8.27
N THR A 14 -1.94 3.26 7.14
CA THR A 14 -1.35 1.93 7.02
C THR A 14 -0.48 1.82 5.76
N ALA A 15 0.27 0.71 5.63
CA ALA A 15 1.01 0.41 4.41
C ALA A 15 0.10 0.27 3.17
N LYS A 16 -1.17 -0.10 3.36
CA LYS A 16 -2.15 -0.14 2.27
C LYS A 16 -2.44 1.27 1.74
N ASP A 17 -2.57 2.24 2.64
CA ASP A 17 -2.82 3.63 2.25
C ASP A 17 -1.61 4.21 1.50
N LEU A 18 -0.40 3.90 1.98
CA LEU A 18 0.85 4.28 1.33
C LEU A 18 0.94 3.74 -0.11
N ILE A 19 0.70 2.45 -0.33
CA ILE A 19 0.80 1.88 -1.67
C ILE A 19 -0.32 2.36 -2.58
N LEU A 20 -1.53 2.62 -2.06
CA LEU A 20 -2.61 3.23 -2.84
C LEU A 20 -2.26 4.67 -3.27
N LEU A 21 -1.67 5.47 -2.38
CA LEU A 21 -1.16 6.79 -2.74
C LEU A 21 -0.10 6.70 -3.84
N ILE A 22 0.85 5.78 -3.72
CA ILE A 22 1.89 5.57 -4.73
C ILE A 22 1.27 5.17 -6.07
N ILE A 23 0.41 4.14 -6.10
CA ILE A 23 -0.27 3.68 -7.33
C ILE A 23 -1.12 4.80 -7.94
N ASN A 24 -1.82 5.58 -7.13
CA ASN A 24 -2.61 6.71 -7.60
C ASN A 24 -1.73 7.78 -8.28
N ARG A 25 -0.55 8.08 -7.73
CA ARG A 25 0.37 9.08 -8.31
C ARG A 25 1.09 8.58 -9.57
N ILE A 26 1.43 7.29 -9.65
CA ILE A 26 2.21 6.75 -10.78
C ILE A 26 1.36 6.04 -11.84
N GLY A 27 0.10 5.72 -11.53
CA GLY A 27 -0.84 4.98 -12.37
C GLY A 27 -0.55 3.48 -12.45
N ALA A 28 -1.49 2.71 -13.03
CA ALA A 28 -1.39 1.26 -13.17
C ALA A 28 -0.26 0.76 -14.10
N HIS A 29 0.42 1.68 -14.78
CA HIS A 29 1.57 1.39 -15.62
C HIS A 29 2.84 2.10 -15.16
N GLY A 30 2.82 2.80 -14.02
CA GLY A 30 3.95 3.61 -13.55
C GLY A 30 5.23 2.80 -13.30
N ALA A 31 5.09 1.54 -12.88
CA ALA A 31 6.21 0.63 -12.64
C ALA A 31 6.36 -0.44 -13.75
N ARG A 32 5.69 -0.28 -14.89
CA ARG A 32 5.70 -1.28 -15.97
C ARG A 32 7.12 -1.51 -16.48
N GLY A 33 7.56 -2.77 -16.40
CA GLY A 33 8.88 -3.19 -16.88
C GLY A 33 10.00 -3.06 -15.84
N TYR A 34 9.72 -2.52 -14.66
CA TYR A 34 10.68 -2.38 -13.58
C TYR A 34 10.53 -3.46 -12.52
N ALA A 35 11.65 -3.89 -11.93
CA ALA A 35 11.67 -4.31 -10.54
C ALA A 35 11.73 -3.05 -9.66
N VAL A 36 10.97 -3.04 -8.56
CA VAL A 36 10.82 -1.90 -7.66
C VAL A 36 11.52 -2.20 -6.34
N GLU A 37 12.46 -1.35 -5.96
CA GLU A 37 13.01 -1.31 -4.61
C GLU A 37 12.29 -0.24 -3.80
N PHE A 38 11.70 -0.62 -2.66
CA PHE A 38 11.14 0.33 -1.69
C PHE A 38 12.16 0.55 -0.56
N CYS A 39 12.43 1.82 -0.25
CA CYS A 39 13.37 2.20 0.80
C CYS A 39 12.96 3.52 1.48
N GLY A 40 13.68 3.90 2.53
CA GLY A 40 13.45 5.13 3.29
C GLY A 40 12.82 4.89 4.65
N GLU A 41 12.82 5.93 5.49
CA GLU A 41 12.41 5.88 6.90
C GLU A 41 11.04 5.23 7.10
N ALA A 42 10.07 5.58 6.24
CA ALA A 42 8.72 5.05 6.36
C ALA A 42 8.66 3.54 6.15
N ILE A 43 9.46 3.02 5.21
CA ILE A 43 9.52 1.58 4.87
C ILE A 43 10.22 0.80 5.98
N GLU A 44 11.29 1.36 6.54
CA GLU A 44 12.03 0.78 7.66
C GLU A 44 11.15 0.69 8.92
N ALA A 45 10.28 1.67 9.16
CA ALA A 45 9.35 1.68 10.28
C ALA A 45 8.20 0.66 10.18
N LEU A 46 7.94 0.08 8.99
CA LEU A 46 6.87 -0.90 8.79
C LEU A 46 7.21 -2.24 9.45
N THR A 47 6.17 -2.91 9.96
CA THR A 47 6.25 -4.34 10.32
C THR A 47 6.50 -5.19 9.07
N ILE A 48 7.04 -6.41 9.24
CA ILE A 48 7.27 -7.32 8.11
C ILE A 48 5.96 -7.66 7.39
N GLU A 49 4.87 -7.81 8.14
CA GLU A 49 3.53 -8.04 7.60
C GLU A 49 3.08 -6.84 6.74
N ALA A 50 3.26 -5.61 7.20
CA ALA A 50 2.94 -4.41 6.42
C ALA A 50 3.81 -4.24 5.16
N ARG A 51 5.11 -4.61 5.24
CA ARG A 51 6.01 -4.66 4.06
C ARG A 51 5.53 -5.64 3.01
N MET A 52 5.01 -6.79 3.42
CA MET A 52 4.42 -7.75 2.48
C MET A 52 3.14 -7.23 1.82
N THR A 53 2.32 -6.42 2.50
CA THR A 53 1.18 -5.72 1.87
C THR A 53 1.67 -4.77 0.79
N LEU A 54 2.67 -3.95 1.10
CA LEU A 54 3.27 -3.00 0.17
C LEU A 54 3.80 -3.71 -1.10
N CYS A 55 4.63 -4.75 -0.91
CA CYS A 55 5.19 -5.51 -2.03
C CYS A 55 4.12 -6.28 -2.81
N ASN A 56 3.10 -6.82 -2.14
CA ASN A 56 2.00 -7.52 -2.80
C ASN A 56 1.26 -6.60 -3.78
N MET A 57 1.03 -5.34 -3.37
CA MET A 57 0.30 -4.37 -4.17
C MET A 57 1.14 -3.64 -5.24
N ALA A 58 2.43 -3.96 -5.38
CA ALA A 58 3.26 -3.33 -6.40
C ALA A 58 2.88 -3.78 -7.82
N VAL A 59 2.25 -4.95 -7.97
CA VAL A 59 1.83 -5.49 -9.27
C VAL A 59 0.71 -4.65 -9.90
N GLU A 60 -0.08 -3.95 -9.09
CA GLU A 60 -1.13 -3.03 -9.49
C GLU A 60 -0.58 -1.80 -10.23
N ALA A 61 0.68 -1.42 -9.97
CA ALA A 61 1.41 -0.40 -10.74
C ALA A 61 2.16 -0.99 -11.95
N GLY A 62 2.03 -2.29 -12.20
CA GLY A 62 2.68 -3.00 -13.31
C GLY A 62 4.10 -3.48 -13.01
N ALA A 63 4.54 -3.47 -11.75
CA ALA A 63 5.88 -3.92 -11.36
C ALA A 63 6.10 -5.41 -11.70
N ARG A 64 7.32 -5.77 -12.11
CA ARG A 64 7.75 -7.16 -12.32
C ARG A 64 8.10 -7.88 -11.01
N GLY A 65 8.45 -7.11 -9.99
CA GLY A 65 8.77 -7.57 -8.66
C GLY A 65 8.97 -6.38 -7.74
N ALA A 66 8.84 -6.61 -6.44
CA ALA A 66 9.04 -5.61 -5.40
C ALA A 66 9.96 -6.15 -4.30
N LEU A 67 10.89 -5.32 -3.87
CA LEU A 67 11.96 -5.67 -2.95
C LEU A 67 12.06 -4.62 -1.85
N ILE A 68 12.32 -5.08 -0.64
CA ILE A 68 12.74 -4.25 0.50
C ILE A 68 13.99 -4.92 1.06
N ALA A 69 15.05 -4.16 1.26
CA ALA A 69 16.29 -4.70 1.80
C ALA A 69 16.04 -5.29 3.20
N PRO A 70 16.62 -6.47 3.51
CA PRO A 70 16.44 -7.10 4.81
C PRO A 70 17.19 -6.30 5.89
N ASP A 71 16.52 -6.14 7.01
CA ASP A 71 17.00 -5.46 8.21
C ASP A 71 16.87 -6.38 9.43
N ALA A 72 17.16 -5.83 10.63
CA ALA A 72 17.06 -6.59 11.88
C ALA A 72 15.66 -7.21 12.08
N LEU A 73 14.58 -6.49 11.74
CA LEU A 73 13.21 -7.00 11.83
C LEU A 73 12.98 -8.18 10.87
N THR A 74 13.52 -8.10 9.66
CA THR A 74 13.40 -9.16 8.66
C THR A 74 14.11 -10.42 9.15
N LEU A 75 15.33 -10.28 9.65
CA LEU A 75 16.13 -11.38 10.19
C LEU A 75 15.45 -12.03 11.40
N GLU A 76 14.89 -11.23 12.31
CA GLU A 76 14.15 -11.73 13.46
C GLU A 76 12.90 -12.49 13.04
N TYR A 77 12.12 -11.93 12.11
CA TYR A 77 10.91 -12.55 11.59
C TYR A 77 11.21 -13.91 10.97
N VAL A 78 12.17 -14.00 10.05
CA VAL A 78 12.55 -15.27 9.41
C VAL A 78 13.03 -16.28 10.46
N THR A 79 13.88 -15.86 11.40
CA THR A 79 14.38 -16.76 12.46
C THR A 79 13.23 -17.34 13.31
N ARG A 80 12.25 -16.50 13.67
CA ARG A 80 11.09 -16.92 14.46
C ARG A 80 10.21 -17.94 13.72
N HIS A 81 10.12 -17.81 12.39
CA HIS A 81 9.26 -18.63 11.55
C HIS A 81 9.98 -19.86 10.93
N CYS A 82 11.30 -19.98 11.14
CA CYS A 82 12.11 -21.12 10.69
C CYS A 82 12.90 -21.73 11.87
N PRO A 83 12.22 -22.38 12.84
CA PRO A 83 12.86 -22.86 14.07
C PRO A 83 13.94 -23.92 13.85
N ASP A 84 13.89 -24.62 12.72
CA ASP A 84 14.88 -25.64 12.35
C ASP A 84 16.22 -25.04 11.89
N LEU A 85 16.26 -23.74 11.57
CA LEU A 85 17.48 -23.03 11.23
C LEU A 85 18.15 -22.49 12.50
N ALA A 86 19.19 -23.16 12.99
CA ALA A 86 19.83 -22.84 14.26
C ALA A 86 21.37 -22.90 14.22
N GLY A 87 22.00 -22.43 15.30
CA GLY A 87 23.44 -22.48 15.50
C GLY A 87 24.24 -21.81 14.38
N ALA A 88 25.38 -22.40 14.02
CA ALA A 88 26.29 -21.85 13.02
C ALA A 88 25.63 -21.63 11.65
N THR A 89 24.67 -22.47 11.27
CA THR A 89 23.93 -22.32 10.00
C THR A 89 23.07 -21.05 10.00
N LEU A 90 22.41 -20.75 11.12
CA LEU A 90 21.63 -19.52 11.27
C LEU A 90 22.53 -18.28 11.24
N ASP A 91 23.71 -18.35 11.88
CA ASP A 91 24.65 -17.23 11.93
C ASP A 91 25.21 -16.92 10.53
N ALA A 92 25.58 -17.95 9.76
CA ALA A 92 26.00 -17.81 8.37
C ALA A 92 24.87 -17.24 7.50
N ALA A 93 23.66 -17.79 7.60
CA ALA A 93 22.51 -17.29 6.85
C ALA A 93 22.20 -15.81 7.17
N LYS A 94 22.26 -15.40 8.44
CA LYS A 94 22.09 -14.00 8.84
C LYS A 94 23.20 -13.09 8.31
N ALA A 95 24.43 -13.60 8.14
CA ALA A 95 25.50 -12.83 7.51
C ALA A 95 25.20 -12.61 6.02
N ASP A 96 24.82 -13.67 5.32
CA ASP A 96 24.48 -13.63 3.89
C ASP A 96 23.26 -12.72 3.64
N TRP A 97 22.19 -12.86 4.43
CA TRP A 97 20.98 -12.05 4.25
C TRP A 97 21.23 -10.57 4.44
N ARG A 98 22.12 -10.15 5.35
CA ARG A 98 22.47 -8.73 5.51
C ARG A 98 23.14 -8.12 4.28
N ALA A 99 23.76 -8.96 3.45
CA ALA A 99 24.36 -8.53 2.20
C ALA A 99 23.34 -8.41 1.05
N LEU A 100 22.09 -8.87 1.21
CA LEU A 100 21.04 -8.80 0.19
C LEU A 100 20.42 -7.39 0.09
N ARG A 101 21.25 -6.38 -0.11
CA ARG A 101 20.84 -4.99 -0.33
C ARG A 101 21.55 -4.44 -1.56
N SER A 102 20.99 -3.39 -2.15
CA SER A 102 21.68 -2.64 -3.19
C SER A 102 22.97 -2.00 -2.65
N ASP A 103 23.99 -1.96 -3.49
CA ASP A 103 25.26 -1.29 -3.17
C ASP A 103 25.02 0.22 -2.97
N ASP A 104 25.87 0.84 -2.15
CA ASP A 104 25.81 2.28 -1.93
C ASP A 104 26.11 3.00 -3.26
N GLY A 105 25.18 3.84 -3.71
CA GLY A 105 25.27 4.53 -5.00
C GLY A 105 24.92 3.68 -6.22
N ALA A 106 24.32 2.49 -6.04
CA ALA A 106 23.80 1.70 -7.15
C ALA A 106 22.84 2.53 -8.03
N PRO A 107 23.01 2.54 -9.37
CA PRO A 107 22.15 3.31 -10.25
C PRO A 107 20.79 2.60 -10.44
N PHE A 108 19.72 3.39 -10.49
CA PHE A 108 18.37 2.93 -10.84
C PHE A 108 17.91 3.64 -12.11
N ASP A 109 17.19 2.93 -12.97
CA ASP A 109 16.64 3.51 -14.21
C ASP A 109 15.66 4.66 -13.95
N LEU A 110 15.00 4.63 -12.79
CA LEU A 110 14.06 5.64 -12.34
C LEU A 110 14.02 5.64 -10.81
N GLU A 111 14.08 6.83 -10.24
CA GLU A 111 13.95 7.08 -8.80
C GLU A 111 12.77 8.01 -8.56
N LEU A 112 11.90 7.62 -7.64
CA LEU A 112 10.72 8.40 -7.25
C LEU A 112 10.76 8.64 -5.74
N GLU A 113 10.42 9.86 -5.34
CA GLU A 113 10.39 10.27 -3.93
C GLU A 113 8.96 10.55 -3.47
N PHE A 114 8.65 10.08 -2.26
CA PHE A 114 7.37 10.29 -1.59
C PHE A 114 7.59 10.72 -0.15
N GLN A 115 6.62 11.47 0.38
CA GLN A 115 6.58 11.86 1.79
C GLN A 115 5.48 11.04 2.48
N ALA A 116 5.84 10.26 3.49
CA ALA A 116 4.86 9.47 4.25
C ALA A 116 3.84 10.36 4.97
N GLY A 117 4.21 11.58 5.32
CA GLY A 117 3.31 12.56 5.93
C GLY A 117 2.15 13.01 5.03
N ASP A 118 2.24 12.79 3.70
CA ASP A 118 1.15 13.06 2.75
C ASP A 118 0.07 11.96 2.75
N VAL A 119 0.31 10.85 3.45
CA VAL A 119 -0.61 9.72 3.46
C VAL A 119 -1.80 10.05 4.37
N GLU A 120 -3.00 9.88 3.81
CA GLU A 120 -4.28 9.84 4.52
C GLU A 120 -4.87 8.44 4.37
N PRO A 121 -5.96 8.08 5.06
CA PRO A 121 -6.69 6.86 4.73
C PRO A 121 -7.20 6.91 3.27
N TYR A 122 -6.86 5.92 2.45
CA TYR A 122 -7.23 5.86 1.03
C TYR A 122 -8.38 4.88 0.78
N VAL A 123 -9.23 5.23 -0.19
CA VAL A 123 -10.30 4.36 -0.68
C VAL A 123 -10.31 4.35 -2.20
N THR A 124 -10.44 3.16 -2.78
CA THR A 124 -10.70 2.99 -4.20
C THR A 124 -12.17 3.31 -4.50
N TRP A 125 -12.42 4.39 -5.24
CA TRP A 125 -13.77 4.77 -5.67
C TRP A 125 -14.17 4.08 -6.98
N GLY A 126 -13.20 3.61 -7.76
CA GLY A 126 -13.41 2.98 -9.06
C GLY A 126 -13.29 1.46 -9.03
N THR A 127 -12.81 0.91 -10.15
CA THR A 127 -12.65 -0.53 -10.37
C THR A 127 -11.18 -0.98 -10.43
N SER A 128 -10.24 -0.05 -10.29
CA SER A 128 -8.80 -0.33 -10.24
C SER A 128 -8.13 0.44 -9.09
N PRO A 129 -7.04 -0.07 -8.49
CA PRO A 129 -6.38 0.59 -7.36
C PRO A 129 -5.83 1.99 -7.65
N GLU A 130 -5.47 2.30 -8.90
CA GLU A 130 -5.13 3.67 -9.35
C GLU A 130 -6.31 4.65 -9.23
N GLN A 131 -7.55 4.15 -9.30
CA GLN A 131 -8.79 4.92 -9.09
C GLN A 131 -9.12 5.01 -7.60
N SER A 132 -8.13 5.46 -6.82
CA SER A 132 -8.25 5.70 -5.40
C SER A 132 -8.07 7.18 -5.08
N ILE A 133 -8.62 7.60 -3.94
CA ILE A 133 -8.51 8.95 -3.40
C ILE A 133 -8.37 8.87 -1.88
N PRO A 134 -7.81 9.91 -1.23
CA PRO A 134 -7.99 10.10 0.20
C PRO A 134 -9.48 10.05 0.57
N ILE A 135 -9.82 9.53 1.74
CA ILE A 135 -11.21 9.49 2.23
C ILE A 135 -11.84 10.89 2.32
N SER A 136 -11.02 11.91 2.56
CA SER A 136 -11.37 13.34 2.57
C SER A 136 -11.62 13.91 1.16
N GLY A 137 -11.25 13.18 0.12
CA GLY A 137 -11.30 13.59 -1.28
C GLY A 137 -12.69 13.52 -1.91
N ARG A 138 -12.74 13.85 -3.21
CA ARG A 138 -13.97 13.81 -4.01
C ARG A 138 -13.79 12.90 -5.22
N VAL A 139 -14.86 12.19 -5.58
CA VAL A 139 -14.94 11.41 -6.82
C VAL A 139 -14.67 12.36 -7.99
N PRO A 140 -13.78 11.99 -8.93
CA PRO A 140 -13.39 12.88 -10.02
C PRO A 140 -14.57 13.21 -10.94
N VAL A 141 -14.46 14.33 -11.66
CA VAL A 141 -15.45 14.80 -12.63
C VAL A 141 -14.94 14.52 -14.04
N LEU A 142 -15.75 13.91 -14.91
CA LEU A 142 -15.35 13.54 -16.27
C LEU A 142 -14.87 14.76 -17.06
N ALA A 143 -15.49 15.92 -16.83
CA ALA A 143 -15.09 17.17 -17.46
C ALA A 143 -13.67 17.62 -17.09
N SER A 144 -13.09 17.16 -15.98
CA SER A 144 -11.70 17.48 -15.58
C SER A 144 -10.67 16.55 -16.21
N VAL A 145 -11.09 15.49 -16.91
CA VAL A 145 -10.20 14.54 -17.57
C VAL A 145 -10.23 14.76 -19.08
N GLN A 146 -9.05 14.81 -19.68
CA GLN A 146 -8.89 14.96 -21.13
C GLN A 146 -9.59 13.81 -21.88
N GLU A 147 -10.05 14.08 -23.10
CA GLU A 147 -10.65 13.04 -23.93
C GLU A 147 -9.62 11.95 -24.26
N GLY A 148 -10.02 10.69 -24.11
CA GLY A 148 -9.14 9.55 -24.34
C GLY A 148 -9.53 8.31 -23.56
N THR A 149 -8.63 7.33 -23.55
CA THR A 149 -8.86 6.04 -22.88
C THR A 149 -9.09 6.20 -21.38
N GLU A 150 -8.37 7.10 -20.71
CA GLU A 150 -8.54 7.36 -19.27
C GLU A 150 -9.96 7.81 -18.92
N ARG A 151 -10.50 8.80 -19.66
CA ARG A 151 -11.88 9.27 -19.47
C ARG A 151 -12.91 8.18 -19.73
N LEU A 152 -12.68 7.30 -20.71
CA LEU A 152 -13.55 6.15 -20.97
C LEU A 152 -13.52 5.14 -19.82
N THR A 153 -12.33 4.85 -19.28
CA THR A 153 -12.16 3.96 -18.12
C THR A 153 -12.82 4.55 -16.87
N MET A 154 -12.66 5.85 -16.63
CA MET A 154 -13.33 6.56 -15.55
C MET A 154 -14.85 6.53 -15.70
N ALA A 155 -15.39 6.82 -16.89
CA ALA A 155 -16.84 6.77 -17.14
C ALA A 155 -17.43 5.37 -16.91
N ARG A 156 -16.68 4.31 -17.25
CA ARG A 156 -17.06 2.92 -16.95
C ARG A 156 -17.07 2.65 -15.45
N ALA A 157 -16.06 3.12 -14.72
CA ALA A 157 -15.96 2.95 -13.28
C ALA A 157 -17.10 3.68 -12.54
N LEU A 158 -17.41 4.92 -12.91
CA LEU A 158 -18.55 5.68 -12.35
C LEU A 158 -19.88 4.96 -12.60
N ARG A 159 -20.11 4.47 -13.82
CA ARG A 159 -21.33 3.71 -14.13
C ARG A 159 -21.41 2.39 -13.36
N TYR A 160 -20.29 1.70 -13.16
CA TYR A 160 -20.24 0.43 -12.43
C TYR A 160 -20.53 0.63 -10.94
N THR A 161 -19.91 1.66 -10.34
CA THR A 161 -20.03 1.93 -8.90
C THR A 161 -21.30 2.68 -8.54
N GLY A 162 -21.89 3.41 -9.49
CA GLY A 162 -23.05 4.26 -9.27
C GLY A 162 -22.75 5.53 -8.47
N LEU A 163 -21.47 5.86 -8.27
CA LEU A 163 -21.06 7.09 -7.60
C LEU A 163 -21.28 8.31 -8.50
N ALA A 164 -21.76 9.40 -7.90
CA ALA A 164 -21.90 10.67 -8.58
C ALA A 164 -20.55 11.41 -8.68
N GLU A 165 -20.33 12.10 -9.80
CA GLU A 165 -19.17 12.97 -10.00
C GLU A 165 -19.12 14.07 -8.91
N GLY A 166 -17.95 14.31 -8.34
CA GLY A 166 -17.74 15.32 -7.29
C GLY A 166 -18.27 14.93 -5.90
N ALA A 167 -18.89 13.75 -5.74
CA ALA A 167 -19.38 13.27 -4.46
C ALA A 167 -18.23 13.03 -3.47
N GLN A 168 -18.51 13.23 -2.17
CA GLN A 168 -17.65 12.76 -1.10
C GLN A 168 -17.92 11.27 -0.84
N LEU A 169 -16.88 10.53 -0.45
CA LEU A 169 -17.03 9.14 -0.04
C LEU A 169 -17.43 9.02 1.44
N GLU A 170 -17.00 9.98 2.25
CA GLU A 170 -17.37 10.06 3.66
C GLU A 170 -18.89 10.19 3.81
N GLY A 171 -19.46 9.40 4.74
CA GLY A 171 -20.90 9.39 5.00
C GLY A 171 -21.74 8.50 4.09
N LEU A 172 -21.15 7.88 3.04
CA LEU A 172 -21.87 6.93 2.21
C LEU A 172 -22.26 5.67 3.03
N PRO A 173 -23.50 5.16 2.91
CA PRO A 173 -23.96 4.04 3.70
C PRO A 173 -23.24 2.74 3.29
N VAL A 174 -22.59 2.11 4.27
CA VAL A 174 -21.92 0.83 4.09
C VAL A 174 -22.92 -0.31 4.25
N GLN A 175 -23.21 -1.01 3.16
CA GLN A 175 -24.17 -2.13 3.16
C GLN A 175 -23.53 -3.47 3.51
N ARG A 176 -22.26 -3.65 3.13
CA ARG A 176 -21.50 -4.89 3.29
C ARG A 176 -20.06 -4.56 3.63
N VAL A 177 -19.50 -5.34 4.55
CA VAL A 177 -18.09 -5.24 4.95
C VAL A 177 -17.45 -6.60 4.75
N PHE A 178 -16.37 -6.63 3.96
CA PHE A 178 -15.52 -7.79 3.78
C PHE A 178 -14.15 -7.48 4.35
N ILE A 179 -13.60 -8.43 5.10
CA ILE A 179 -12.30 -8.30 5.76
C ILE A 179 -11.53 -9.55 5.39
N GLY A 180 -10.32 -9.37 4.86
CA GLY A 180 -9.53 -10.47 4.33
C GLY A 180 -9.35 -10.40 2.81
N SER A 181 -8.11 -10.49 2.37
CA SER A 181 -7.68 -10.81 1.01
C SER A 181 -6.22 -11.30 1.06
N CYS A 182 -5.62 -11.61 -0.10
CA CYS A 182 -4.17 -11.84 -0.19
C CYS A 182 -3.33 -10.62 0.25
N THR A 183 -3.93 -9.44 0.23
CA THR A 183 -3.29 -8.16 0.56
C THR A 183 -3.39 -7.81 2.04
N ASN A 184 -4.55 -8.05 2.66
CA ASN A 184 -4.84 -7.76 4.06
C ASN A 184 -5.67 -8.88 4.67
N ALA A 185 -5.05 -9.72 5.50
CA ALA A 185 -5.67 -10.80 6.27
C ALA A 185 -4.71 -11.34 7.34
N ARG A 186 -3.60 -10.64 7.57
CA ARG A 186 -2.58 -11.07 8.52
C ARG A 186 -3.07 -10.81 9.94
N ILE A 187 -2.37 -11.38 10.92
CA ILE A 187 -2.83 -11.31 12.31
C ILE A 187 -2.90 -9.86 12.82
N GLU A 188 -2.02 -8.97 12.36
CA GLU A 188 -2.09 -7.55 12.69
C GLU A 188 -3.35 -6.88 12.12
N ASP A 189 -3.72 -7.19 10.86
CA ASP A 189 -4.93 -6.66 10.21
C ASP A 189 -6.19 -7.06 11.02
N LEU A 190 -6.30 -8.34 11.37
CA LEU A 190 -7.44 -8.88 12.11
C LEU A 190 -7.54 -8.31 13.53
N ARG A 191 -6.39 -8.04 14.17
CA ARG A 191 -6.34 -7.36 15.48
C ARG A 191 -6.79 -5.91 15.38
N ALA A 192 -6.36 -5.17 14.35
CA ALA A 192 -6.80 -3.80 14.12
C ALA A 192 -8.32 -3.74 13.94
N VAL A 193 -8.88 -4.64 13.12
CA VAL A 193 -10.33 -4.82 12.96
C VAL A 193 -11.01 -5.11 14.29
N ALA A 194 -10.50 -6.07 15.06
CA ALA A 194 -11.09 -6.44 16.34
C ALA A 194 -11.10 -5.27 17.33
N GLN A 195 -10.09 -4.40 17.32
CA GLN A 195 -10.06 -3.18 18.14
C GLN A 195 -11.18 -2.21 17.74
N VAL A 196 -11.40 -1.99 16.44
CA VAL A 196 -12.50 -1.15 15.94
C VAL A 196 -13.86 -1.71 16.35
N VAL A 197 -14.07 -3.03 16.20
CA VAL A 197 -15.33 -3.69 16.56
C VAL A 197 -15.58 -3.64 18.07
N ARG A 198 -14.55 -3.90 18.90
CA ARG A 198 -14.66 -3.87 20.37
C ARG A 198 -14.87 -2.46 20.93
N GLY A 199 -14.30 -1.45 20.27
CA GLY A 199 -14.47 -0.04 20.65
C GLY A 199 -15.91 0.49 20.48
N GLY A 200 -16.79 -0.29 19.84
CA GLY A 200 -18.19 0.02 19.65
C GLY A 200 -18.45 0.91 18.43
N ALA A 201 -19.62 0.72 17.80
CA ALA A 201 -20.11 1.50 16.67
C ALA A 201 -20.33 3.00 16.95
N SER A 202 -20.05 3.50 18.17
CA SER A 202 -20.15 4.92 18.52
C SER A 202 -19.14 5.81 17.78
N ARG A 203 -18.11 5.23 17.15
CA ARG A 203 -17.19 5.91 16.21
C ARG A 203 -17.50 5.66 14.73
N LEU A 204 -18.33 4.67 14.42
CA LEU A 204 -18.82 4.39 13.07
C LEU A 204 -20.16 5.11 12.91
N ARG A 205 -20.14 6.44 12.83
CA ARG A 205 -21.33 7.21 12.48
C ARG A 205 -21.61 6.99 10.99
N CYS A 206 -22.32 5.92 10.65
CA CYS A 206 -23.17 5.98 9.46
C CYS A 206 -24.22 7.06 9.76
N ALA A 207 -24.16 8.18 9.05
CA ALA A 207 -25.26 9.12 9.04
C ALA A 207 -26.52 8.38 8.55
N PRO A 208 -27.71 8.69 9.11
CA PRO A 208 -28.96 8.02 8.77
C PRO A 208 -29.32 8.14 7.29
#